data_AF-A0A2T2THD5-F1
#
_entry.id   AF-A0A2T2THD5-F1
#
_cell.length_a   1.000
_cell.length_b   1.000
_cell.length_c   1.000
_cell.angle_alpha   90.00
_cell.angle_beta   90.00
_cell.angle_gamma   90.00
#
_symmetry.space_group_name_H-M   'P 1'
#
loop_
_entity.id
_entity.type
_entity.pdbx_description
1 polymer ?
#
loop_
_entity_poly.entity_id
_entity_poly.type
_entity_poly.pdbx_seq_one_letter_code
_entity_poly.pdbx_strand_id
1 'polypeptide(L)'
;MEDLLRDRLPHAPQMGLFVTPNLPADRLEKALSDYAGDVTRDEVLALYDATLSGTGGDGAVFTATRFVFQNNDLQSTQTVRYPDLVGVEVQRRWLGLGGKRVVLTVNRGRATFELTMDFSGAPDAASYVADFLDTAMVRDIDFTPAAEPDTTDTAAVQDALDRLRAEQKLTETDYQRLVDVLEESS
;
A
#
# COMPACT_ATOMS: atom_id res chain seq x y z
N MET A 1 -2.08 -14.50 2.04
CA MET A 1 -0.92 -13.61 1.85
C MET A 1 0.24 -14.33 1.21
N GLU A 2 0.65 -15.50 1.72
CA GLU A 2 1.77 -16.27 1.19
C GLU A 2 1.69 -16.56 -0.32
N ASP A 3 0.54 -17.05 -0.81
CA ASP A 3 0.35 -17.29 -2.26
C ASP A 3 0.49 -16.01 -3.07
N LEU A 4 -0.12 -14.91 -2.61
CA LEU A 4 -0.03 -13.61 -3.29
C LEU A 4 1.42 -13.13 -3.40
N LEU A 5 2.18 -13.28 -2.32
CA LEU A 5 3.58 -12.89 -2.29
C LEU A 5 4.40 -13.74 -3.28
N ARG A 6 4.19 -15.06 -3.32
CA ARG A 6 4.86 -15.95 -4.28
C ARG A 6 4.47 -15.70 -5.73
N ASP A 7 3.23 -15.30 -5.97
CA ASP A 7 2.71 -15.03 -7.30
C ASP A 7 3.21 -13.69 -7.86
N ARG A 8 3.38 -12.67 -6.99
CA ARG A 8 3.69 -11.30 -7.41
C ARG A 8 5.15 -10.90 -7.24
N LEU A 9 5.86 -11.43 -6.23
CA LEU A 9 7.28 -11.17 -6.06
C LEU A 9 8.11 -12.24 -6.78
N PRO A 10 8.95 -11.85 -7.75
CA PRO A 10 9.84 -12.80 -8.39
C PRO A 10 11.02 -13.14 -7.45
N HIS A 11 11.51 -14.38 -7.54
CA HIS A 11 12.86 -14.68 -7.10
C HIS A 11 13.86 -14.14 -8.14
N ALA A 12 14.39 -12.94 -7.90
CA ALA A 12 15.29 -12.23 -8.80
C ALA A 12 16.51 -11.69 -8.02
N PRO A 13 17.51 -12.55 -7.70
CA PRO A 13 18.70 -12.15 -6.95
C PRO A 13 19.46 -10.96 -7.55
N GLN A 14 19.42 -10.80 -8.87
CA GLN A 14 20.03 -9.67 -9.58
C GLN A 14 19.37 -8.31 -9.29
N MET A 15 18.14 -8.32 -8.75
CA MET A 15 17.42 -7.14 -8.29
C MET A 15 17.37 -7.05 -6.75
N GLY A 16 18.12 -7.90 -6.05
CA GLY A 16 18.07 -8.00 -4.60
C GLY A 16 16.81 -8.69 -4.06
N LEU A 17 15.97 -9.30 -4.90
CA LEU A 17 14.73 -9.96 -4.48
C LEU A 17 14.92 -11.46 -4.30
N PHE A 18 14.62 -11.94 -3.10
CA PHE A 18 14.68 -13.34 -2.70
C PHE A 18 13.34 -13.77 -2.12
N VAL A 19 12.88 -14.97 -2.44
CA VAL A 19 11.56 -15.48 -2.06
C VAL A 19 11.73 -16.93 -1.65
N THR A 20 10.99 -17.38 -0.62
CA THR A 20 11.00 -18.78 -0.18
C THR A 20 10.75 -19.75 -1.34
N PRO A 21 11.43 -20.91 -1.38
CA PRO A 21 12.38 -21.43 -0.38
C PRO A 21 13.82 -20.89 -0.53
N ASN A 22 14.08 -20.01 -1.49
CA ASN A 22 15.43 -19.61 -1.91
C ASN A 22 15.88 -18.32 -1.20
N LEU A 23 15.89 -18.32 0.14
CA LEU A 23 16.37 -17.19 0.93
C LEU A 23 17.87 -17.35 1.28
N PRO A 24 18.72 -16.34 0.98
CA PRO A 24 20.13 -16.36 1.37
C PRO A 24 20.26 -16.24 2.89
N ALA A 25 20.83 -17.27 3.53
CA ALA A 25 20.87 -17.41 4.99
C ALA A 25 21.61 -16.26 5.67
N ASP A 26 22.76 -15.88 5.12
CA ASP A 26 23.64 -14.82 5.61
C ASP A 26 22.95 -13.45 5.59
N ARG A 27 22.31 -13.10 4.48
CA ARG A 27 21.60 -11.81 4.34
C ARG A 27 20.34 -11.76 5.19
N LEU A 28 19.64 -12.88 5.29
CA LEU A 28 18.46 -12.99 6.14
C LEU A 28 18.84 -12.84 7.62
N GLU A 29 19.87 -13.53 8.08
CA GLU A 29 20.38 -13.40 9.45
C GLU A 29 20.81 -11.96 9.75
N LYS A 30 21.45 -11.30 8.79
CA LYS A 30 21.83 -9.89 8.90
C LYS A 30 20.61 -8.98 9.03
N ALA A 31 19.62 -9.10 8.14
CA ALA A 31 18.39 -8.32 8.17
C ALA A 31 17.62 -8.48 9.49
N LEU A 32 17.48 -9.73 9.97
CA LEU A 32 16.82 -10.05 11.25
C LEU A 32 17.59 -9.46 12.44
N SER A 33 18.93 -9.45 12.38
CA SER A 33 19.74 -8.85 13.45
C SER A 33 19.73 -7.32 13.44
N ASP A 34 19.70 -6.70 12.26
CA ASP A 34 19.90 -5.25 12.12
C ASP A 34 18.61 -4.47 12.27
N TYR A 35 17.53 -4.90 11.61
CA TYR A 35 16.29 -4.12 11.56
C TYR A 35 15.01 -4.92 11.76
N ALA A 36 14.99 -6.23 11.50
CA ALA A 36 13.80 -7.07 11.63
C ALA A 36 13.85 -8.00 12.87
N GLY A 37 14.32 -7.49 14.00
CA GLY A 37 14.56 -8.29 15.22
C GLY A 37 13.31 -8.85 15.90
N ASP A 38 12.12 -8.38 15.52
CA ASP A 38 10.82 -8.89 15.98
C ASP A 38 10.24 -9.97 15.05
N VAL A 39 10.97 -10.36 13.99
CA VAL A 39 10.56 -11.37 13.01
C VAL A 39 11.41 -12.63 13.20
N THR A 40 10.79 -13.80 13.16
CA THR A 40 11.53 -15.08 13.16
C THR A 40 11.82 -15.56 11.75
N ARG A 41 12.86 -16.40 11.60
CA ARG A 41 13.31 -16.89 10.29
C ARG A 41 12.20 -17.62 9.51
N ASP A 42 11.35 -18.36 10.19
CA ASP A 42 10.24 -19.13 9.65
C ASP A 42 9.04 -18.26 9.23
N GLU A 43 8.92 -17.05 9.75
CA GLU A 43 7.90 -16.09 9.31
C GLU A 43 8.24 -15.42 7.96
N VAL A 44 9.51 -15.47 7.55
CA VAL A 44 9.99 -14.73 6.37
C VAL A 44 9.63 -15.45 5.08
N LEU A 45 8.91 -14.73 4.22
CA LEU A 45 8.46 -15.22 2.92
C LEU A 45 9.28 -14.63 1.77
N ALA A 46 9.74 -13.37 1.91
CA ALA A 46 10.63 -12.72 0.97
C ALA A 46 11.58 -11.72 1.66
N LEU A 47 12.70 -11.47 1.00
CA LEU A 47 13.71 -10.48 1.36
C LEU A 47 13.99 -9.63 0.13
N TYR A 48 13.93 -8.31 0.29
CA TYR A 48 14.55 -7.35 -0.60
C TYR A 48 15.81 -6.82 0.07
N ASP A 49 16.96 -7.02 -0.57
CA ASP A 49 18.25 -6.49 -0.16
C ASP A 49 18.57 -5.25 -0.99
N ALA A 50 18.56 -4.08 -0.35
CA ALA A 50 18.84 -2.81 -1.00
C ALA A 50 20.34 -2.45 -1.00
N THR A 51 21.18 -3.25 -0.34
CA THR A 51 22.59 -2.93 -0.16
C THR A 51 23.35 -3.13 -1.47
N LEU A 52 24.16 -2.13 -1.86
CA LEU A 52 25.02 -2.26 -3.05
C LEU A 52 26.04 -3.41 -2.92
N SER A 53 26.44 -3.74 -1.69
CA SER A 53 27.36 -4.85 -1.39
C SER A 53 26.69 -6.20 -1.21
N GLY A 54 25.36 -6.28 -1.22
CA GLY A 54 24.61 -7.53 -1.06
C GLY A 54 24.70 -8.15 0.34
N THR A 55 24.79 -7.32 1.40
CA THR A 55 24.92 -7.75 2.79
C THR A 55 23.57 -7.95 3.49
N GLY A 56 22.46 -7.42 2.96
CA GLY A 56 21.14 -7.47 3.59
C GLY A 56 20.96 -6.54 4.79
N GLY A 57 21.89 -5.61 5.02
CA GLY A 57 21.84 -4.64 6.13
C GLY A 57 20.80 -3.52 5.97
N ASP A 58 20.27 -3.32 4.77
CA ASP A 58 19.12 -2.47 4.47
C ASP A 58 18.24 -3.13 3.39
N GLY A 59 17.01 -2.63 3.24
CA GLY A 59 15.98 -3.20 2.38
C GLY A 59 14.70 -3.54 3.14
N ALA A 60 14.06 -4.67 2.81
CA ALA A 60 12.78 -5.07 3.40
C ALA A 60 12.65 -6.58 3.61
N VAL A 61 12.06 -6.97 4.73
CA VAL A 61 11.63 -8.33 5.07
C VAL A 61 10.11 -8.40 4.98
N PHE A 62 9.58 -9.38 4.25
CA PHE A 62 8.15 -9.59 4.07
C PHE A 62 7.70 -10.89 4.74
N THR A 63 6.68 -10.80 5.57
CA THR A 63 6.03 -11.95 6.21
C THR A 63 4.59 -12.10 5.73
N ALA A 64 3.88 -13.09 6.27
CA ALA A 64 2.46 -13.29 5.96
C ALA A 64 1.54 -12.18 6.50
N THR A 65 1.98 -11.37 7.46
CA THR A 65 1.11 -10.40 8.17
C THR A 65 1.60 -8.96 8.10
N ARG A 66 2.90 -8.75 7.89
CA ARG A 66 3.53 -7.44 7.87
C ARG A 66 4.78 -7.43 7.02
N PHE A 67 5.30 -6.25 6.76
CA PHE A 67 6.65 -6.08 6.26
C PHE A 67 7.42 -5.11 7.17
N VAL A 68 8.72 -5.34 7.27
CA VAL A 68 9.66 -4.52 8.03
C VAL A 68 10.71 -4.03 7.07
N PHE A 69 11.01 -2.73 7.06
CA PHE A 69 12.02 -2.18 6.16
C PHE A 69 12.86 -1.09 6.81
N GLN A 70 14.07 -0.93 6.28
CA GLN A 70 15.00 0.13 6.64
C GLN A 70 15.72 0.56 5.36
N ASN A 71 15.78 1.87 5.09
CA ASN A 71 16.43 2.38 3.87
C ASN A 71 17.96 2.50 3.99
N ASN A 72 18.46 2.61 5.23
CA ASN A 72 19.86 2.64 5.61
C ASN A 72 19.95 2.60 7.14
N ASP A 73 21.14 2.28 7.65
CA ASP A 73 21.47 2.18 9.07
C ASP A 73 21.29 3.48 9.88
N LEU A 74 21.16 4.64 9.22
CA LEU A 74 20.90 5.93 9.88
C LEU A 74 19.41 6.24 10.06
N GLN A 75 18.52 5.53 9.36
CA GLN A 75 17.08 5.73 9.45
C GLN A 75 16.42 4.71 10.37
N SER A 76 15.35 5.14 11.05
CA SER A 76 14.57 4.26 11.91
C SER A 76 13.85 3.19 11.09
N THR A 77 13.94 1.95 11.54
CA THR A 77 13.15 0.81 11.05
C THR A 77 11.66 1.16 11.02
N GLN A 78 10.99 0.73 9.96
CA GLN A 78 9.55 0.82 9.81
C GLN A 78 8.93 -0.57 9.77
N THR A 79 7.91 -0.80 10.60
CA THR A 79 7.06 -1.98 10.54
C THR A 79 5.67 -1.56 10.07
N VAL A 80 5.14 -2.23 9.05
CA VAL A 80 3.85 -1.93 8.44
C VAL A 80 3.06 -3.22 8.29
N ARG A 81 1.87 -3.28 8.88
CA ARG A 81 0.93 -4.38 8.63
C ARG A 81 0.22 -4.11 7.31
N TYR A 82 -0.08 -5.15 6.55
CA TYR A 82 -0.82 -4.98 5.29
C TYR A 82 -2.18 -4.27 5.46
N PRO A 83 -2.98 -4.54 6.52
CA PRO A 83 -4.23 -3.81 6.79
C PRO A 83 -4.06 -2.30 7.03
N ASP A 84 -2.88 -1.87 7.49
CA ASP A 84 -2.62 -0.47 7.79
C ASP A 84 -2.25 0.32 6.52
N LEU A 85 -1.96 -0.36 5.41
CA LEU A 85 -1.56 0.24 4.15
C LEU A 85 -2.80 0.74 3.40
N VAL A 86 -2.81 2.01 3.03
CA VAL A 86 -3.95 2.67 2.35
C VAL A 86 -3.57 3.42 1.07
N GLY A 87 -2.28 3.40 0.71
CA GLY A 87 -1.82 3.94 -0.57
C GLY A 87 -0.43 3.42 -0.90
N VAL A 88 -0.19 3.17 -2.19
CA VAL A 88 1.09 2.74 -2.75
C VAL A 88 1.35 3.51 -4.04
N GLU A 89 2.48 4.21 -4.12
CA GLU A 89 2.87 4.96 -5.31
C GLU A 89 4.33 4.72 -5.66
N VAL A 90 4.62 4.41 -6.93
CA VAL A 90 5.99 4.37 -7.44
C VAL A 90 6.39 5.74 -7.96
N GLN A 91 7.39 6.37 -7.33
CA GLN A 91 7.92 7.65 -7.76
C GLN A 91 9.33 7.52 -8.33
N ARG A 92 9.61 8.23 -9.42
CA ARG A 92 10.97 8.38 -9.97
C ARG A 92 11.67 9.56 -9.30
N ARG A 93 12.98 9.44 -9.04
CA ARG A 93 13.81 10.59 -8.63
C ARG A 93 14.21 11.40 -9.87
N TRP A 94 14.28 12.74 -9.71
CA TRP A 94 14.72 13.77 -10.65
C TRP A 94 14.87 13.35 -12.12
N LEU A 95 13.82 13.55 -12.93
CA LEU A 95 13.79 13.24 -14.38
C LEU A 95 14.25 11.82 -14.77
N GLY A 96 14.26 10.85 -13.84
CA GLY A 96 14.71 9.47 -14.05
C GLY A 96 16.16 9.20 -13.60
N LEU A 97 16.90 10.23 -13.18
CA LEU A 97 18.24 10.12 -12.62
C LEU A 97 18.13 9.97 -11.09
N GLY A 98 18.60 8.83 -10.56
CA GLY A 98 18.58 8.53 -9.12
C GLY A 98 17.64 7.41 -8.69
N GLY A 99 17.08 6.66 -9.66
CA GLY A 99 16.31 5.44 -9.39
C GLY A 99 14.85 5.69 -8.99
N LYS A 100 14.25 4.69 -8.35
CA LYS A 100 12.84 4.72 -7.92
C LYS A 100 12.73 4.66 -6.39
N ARG A 101 11.56 5.03 -5.90
CA ARG A 101 11.11 4.82 -4.53
C ARG A 101 9.66 4.40 -4.54
N VAL A 102 9.24 3.69 -3.51
CA VAL A 102 7.84 3.37 -3.27
C VAL A 102 7.39 4.22 -2.09
N VAL A 103 6.42 5.10 -2.33
CA VAL A 103 5.76 5.90 -1.29
C VAL A 103 4.57 5.09 -0.79
N LEU A 104 4.46 4.99 0.53
CA LEU A 104 3.46 4.21 1.23
C LEU A 104 2.65 5.15 2.11
N THR A 105 1.34 5.15 1.95
CA THR A 105 0.43 5.86 2.84
C THR A 105 -0.13 4.85 3.84
N VAL A 106 0.06 5.11 5.14
CA VAL A 106 -0.22 4.13 6.20
C VAL A 106 -1.05 4.77 7.31
N ASN A 107 -2.11 4.09 7.74
CA ASN A 107 -2.89 4.47 8.90
C ASN A 107 -2.21 3.94 10.18
N ARG A 108 -1.98 4.82 11.16
CA ARG A 108 -1.52 4.45 12.50
C ARG A 108 -2.41 5.13 13.52
N GLY A 109 -3.31 4.35 14.12
CA GLY A 109 -4.31 4.87 15.04
C GLY A 109 -5.30 5.79 14.32
N ARG A 110 -5.28 7.09 14.64
CA ARG A 110 -6.16 8.11 14.04
C ARG A 110 -5.46 9.02 13.03
N ALA A 111 -4.22 8.71 12.67
CA ALA A 111 -3.41 9.54 11.78
C ALA A 111 -2.89 8.74 10.60
N THR A 112 -2.78 9.42 9.47
CA THR A 112 -2.21 8.89 8.23
C THR A 112 -0.80 9.45 8.06
N PHE A 113 0.15 8.57 7.75
CA PHE A 113 1.56 8.91 7.58
C PHE A 113 2.05 8.45 6.22
N GLU A 114 2.97 9.21 5.64
CA GLU A 114 3.72 8.79 4.47
C GLU A 114 5.06 8.18 4.90
N LEU A 115 5.34 6.99 4.40
CA LEU A 115 6.64 6.34 4.49
C LEU A 115 7.22 6.19 3.08
N THR A 116 8.54 6.11 2.96
CA THR A 116 9.20 5.91 1.67
C THR A 116 10.16 4.75 1.79
N MET A 117 10.03 3.77 0.89
CA MET A 117 10.97 2.68 0.71
C MET A 117 11.86 2.98 -0.50
N ASP A 118 13.18 2.91 -0.31
CA ASP A 118 14.17 3.27 -1.33
C ASP A 118 14.52 2.10 -2.26
N PHE A 119 14.52 2.38 -3.56
CA PHE A 119 14.89 1.43 -4.63
C PHE A 119 15.89 2.07 -5.60
N SER A 120 16.77 2.95 -5.09
CA SER A 120 17.76 3.62 -5.93
C SER A 120 18.79 2.64 -6.51
N GLY A 121 19.17 1.61 -5.74
CA GLY A 121 20.08 0.54 -6.16
C GLY A 121 19.45 -0.51 -7.09
N ALA A 122 18.14 -0.74 -6.99
CA ALA A 122 17.40 -1.70 -7.82
C ALA A 122 16.04 -1.15 -8.28
N PRO A 123 15.99 -0.19 -9.22
CA PRO A 123 14.75 0.48 -9.63
C PRO A 123 13.68 -0.45 -10.23
N ASP A 124 14.08 -1.60 -10.77
CA ASP A 124 13.14 -2.58 -11.33
C ASP A 124 12.41 -3.36 -10.22
N ALA A 125 13.06 -3.61 -9.07
CA ALA A 125 12.41 -4.24 -7.92
C ALA A 125 11.25 -3.41 -7.38
N ALA A 126 11.34 -2.07 -7.46
CA ALA A 126 10.30 -1.15 -6.99
C ALA A 126 8.93 -1.46 -7.62
N SER A 127 8.91 -1.84 -8.89
CA SER A 127 7.66 -2.12 -9.61
C SER A 127 7.01 -3.42 -9.14
N TYR A 128 7.80 -4.47 -8.88
CA TYR A 128 7.29 -5.72 -8.32
C TYR A 128 6.81 -5.56 -6.87
N VAL A 129 7.60 -4.86 -6.05
CA VAL A 129 7.22 -4.61 -4.65
C VAL A 129 5.97 -3.73 -4.58
N ALA A 130 5.87 -2.69 -5.41
CA ALA A 130 4.67 -1.86 -5.44
C ALA A 130 3.43 -2.62 -5.93
N ASP A 131 3.53 -3.42 -7.00
CA ASP A 131 2.42 -4.24 -7.48
C ASP A 131 1.93 -5.24 -6.41
N PHE A 132 2.87 -5.88 -5.71
CA PHE A 132 2.55 -6.75 -4.60
C PHE A 132 1.83 -6.00 -3.47
N LEU A 133 2.38 -4.86 -3.03
CA LEU A 133 1.84 -4.07 -1.92
C LEU A 133 0.47 -3.46 -2.25
N ASP A 134 0.30 -2.99 -3.49
CA ASP A 134 -0.99 -2.49 -3.99
C ASP A 134 -2.04 -3.61 -4.01
N THR A 135 -1.67 -4.79 -4.53
CA THR A 135 -2.57 -5.95 -4.53
C THR A 135 -2.89 -6.42 -3.10
N ALA A 136 -1.92 -6.39 -2.19
CA ALA A 136 -2.10 -6.75 -0.79
C ALA A 136 -3.04 -5.78 -0.07
N MET A 137 -2.90 -4.48 -0.32
CA MET A 137 -3.80 -3.43 0.16
C MET A 137 -5.22 -3.67 -0.32
N VAL A 138 -5.43 -3.84 -1.64
CA VAL A 138 -6.78 -4.03 -2.21
C VAL A 138 -7.45 -5.31 -1.71
N ARG A 139 -6.68 -6.38 -1.47
CA ARG A 139 -7.22 -7.65 -0.95
C ARG A 139 -7.80 -7.54 0.45
N ASP A 140 -7.26 -6.63 1.25
CA ASP A 140 -7.68 -6.41 2.64
C ASP A 140 -8.68 -5.25 2.78
N ILE A 141 -9.00 -4.58 1.67
CA ILE A 141 -10.22 -3.77 1.59
C ILE A 141 -11.38 -4.74 1.69
N ASP A 142 -11.91 -4.85 2.90
CA ASP A 142 -13.24 -5.37 3.09
C ASP A 142 -14.19 -4.38 2.40
N PHE A 143 -14.68 -4.73 1.21
CA PHE A 143 -15.75 -3.99 0.54
C PHE A 143 -17.07 -4.08 1.32
N THR A 144 -17.11 -4.79 2.45
CA THR A 144 -18.17 -4.64 3.43
C THR A 144 -18.13 -3.19 3.93
N PRO A 145 -19.12 -2.37 3.55
CA PRO A 145 -19.10 -0.98 3.94
C PRO A 145 -19.15 -0.95 5.48
N ALA A 146 -18.24 -0.17 6.10
CA ALA A 146 -18.06 -0.11 7.55
C ALA A 146 -19.33 0.36 8.31
N ALA A 147 -20.34 0.79 7.57
CA ALA A 147 -21.73 0.85 7.94
C ALA A 147 -22.53 0.36 6.71
N GLU A 148 -23.69 -0.28 6.87
CA GLU A 148 -24.68 -0.21 5.80
C GLU A 148 -24.74 1.25 5.34
N PRO A 149 -24.73 1.57 4.02
CA PRO A 149 -24.90 2.95 3.61
C PRO A 149 -26.13 3.44 4.36
N ASP A 150 -25.94 4.43 5.25
CA ASP A 150 -27.05 5.11 5.90
C ASP A 150 -28.04 5.34 4.77
N THR A 151 -29.20 4.70 4.87
CA THR A 151 -30.25 4.77 3.86
C THR A 151 -30.30 6.22 3.42
N THR A 152 -30.02 6.49 2.15
CA THR A 152 -29.91 7.87 1.66
C THR A 152 -31.16 8.58 2.15
N ASP A 153 -31.00 9.59 3.00
CA ASP A 153 -32.13 10.33 3.55
C ASP A 153 -32.73 11.13 2.40
N THR A 154 -33.66 10.48 1.69
CA THR A 154 -34.26 11.00 0.46
C THR A 154 -35.00 12.29 0.75
N ALA A 155 -35.50 12.49 1.97
CA ALA A 155 -36.10 13.75 2.39
C ALA A 155 -35.04 14.86 2.48
N ALA A 156 -33.87 14.59 3.06
CA ALA A 156 -32.78 15.56 3.12
C ALA A 156 -32.21 15.92 1.72
N VAL A 157 -32.17 14.95 0.80
CA VAL A 157 -31.76 15.21 -0.59
C VAL A 157 -32.82 16.03 -1.34
N GLN A 158 -34.11 15.72 -1.16
CA GLN A 158 -35.21 16.48 -1.74
C GLN A 158 -35.19 17.95 -1.28
N ASP A 159 -35.00 18.19 0.02
CA ASP A 159 -34.89 19.54 0.60
C ASP A 159 -33.72 20.34 0.00
N ALA A 160 -32.59 19.66 -0.27
CA ALA A 160 -31.44 20.29 -0.90
C ALA A 160 -31.70 20.65 -2.38
N LEU A 161 -32.40 19.79 -3.12
CA LEU A 161 -32.81 20.06 -4.50
C LEU A 161 -33.80 21.23 -4.58
N ASP A 162 -34.77 21.28 -3.67
CA ASP A 162 -35.74 22.37 -3.57
C ASP A 162 -35.06 23.71 -3.28
N ARG A 163 -34.06 23.72 -2.39
CA ARG A 163 -33.24 24.92 -2.14
C ARG A 163 -32.47 25.36 -3.38
N LEU A 164 -31.84 24.44 -4.10
CA LEU A 164 -31.07 24.78 -5.32
C LEU A 164 -31.97 25.33 -6.44
N ARG A 165 -33.19 24.81 -6.55
CA ARG A 165 -34.23 25.33 -7.44
C ARG A 165 -34.68 26.73 -7.03
N ALA A 166 -34.95 26.95 -5.74
CA ALA A 166 -35.32 28.27 -5.20
C ALA A 166 -34.23 29.32 -5.41
N GLU A 167 -32.95 28.91 -5.36
CA GLU A 167 -31.78 29.75 -5.65
C GLU A 167 -31.51 29.95 -7.16
N GLN A 168 -32.34 29.39 -8.05
CA GLN A 168 -32.16 29.39 -9.52
C GLN A 168 -30.81 28.79 -9.97
N LYS A 169 -30.20 27.95 -9.13
CA LYS A 169 -28.95 27.22 -9.43
C LYS A 169 -29.21 25.89 -10.11
N LEU A 170 -30.47 25.46 -10.16
CA LEU A 170 -30.91 24.23 -10.79
C LEU A 170 -32.08 24.55 -11.72
N THR A 171 -32.01 24.05 -12.96
CA THR A 171 -33.10 24.21 -13.93
C THR A 171 -34.24 23.25 -13.61
N GLU A 172 -35.46 23.57 -14.04
CA GLU A 172 -36.63 22.69 -13.85
C GLU A 172 -36.40 21.28 -14.44
N THR A 173 -35.77 21.23 -15.61
CA THR A 173 -35.47 19.97 -16.30
C THR A 173 -34.45 19.12 -15.54
N ASP A 174 -33.44 19.75 -14.95
CA ASP A 174 -32.42 19.03 -14.18
C ASP A 174 -32.95 18.62 -12.81
N TYR A 175 -33.81 19.44 -12.20
CA TYR A 175 -34.54 19.10 -10.98
C TYR A 175 -35.37 17.82 -11.19
N GLN A 176 -36.21 17.78 -12.23
CA GLN A 176 -37.07 16.63 -12.48
C GLN A 176 -36.25 15.36 -12.71
N ARG A 177 -35.16 15.44 -13.49
CA ARG A 177 -34.28 14.29 -13.74
C ARG A 177 -33.67 13.73 -12.44
N LEU A 178 -33.30 14.61 -11.51
CA LEU A 178 -32.68 14.20 -10.24
C LEU A 178 -33.70 13.60 -9.26
N VAL A 179 -34.93 14.12 -9.25
CA VAL A 179 -36.04 13.56 -8.47
C VAL A 179 -36.43 12.17 -9.00
N ASP A 180 -36.53 11.99 -10.31
CA ASP A 180 -36.86 10.70 -10.91
C ASP A 180 -35.83 9.61 -10.52
N VAL A 181 -34.54 9.95 -10.49
CA VAL A 181 -33.46 9.03 -10.06
C VAL A 181 -33.56 8.68 -8.58
N LEU A 182 -33.98 9.61 -7.72
CA LEU A 182 -34.20 9.38 -6.28
C LEU A 182 -35.37 8.43 -6.02
N GLU A 183 -36.45 8.56 -6.80
CA GLU A 183 -37.61 7.68 -6.73
C GLU A 183 -37.31 6.26 -7.26
N GLU A 184 -36.47 6.13 -8.28
CA GLU A 184 -36.01 4.83 -8.81
C GLU A 184 -35.03 4.09 -7.88
N SER A 185 -34.39 4.83 -6.96
CA SER A 185 -33.36 4.30 -6.04
C SER A 185 -33.90 3.96 -4.64
N SER A 186 -35.20 4.18 -4.39
CA SER A 186 -35.91 3.90 -3.13
C SER A 186 -36.68 2.58 -3.17
#